data_AF-A0A2U1N632-F1
#
_entry.id   AF-A0A2U1N632-F1
#
_cell.length_a   1.000
_cell.length_b   1.000
_cell.length_c   1.000
_cell.angle_alpha   90.00
_cell.angle_beta   90.00
_cell.angle_gamma   90.00
#
_symmetry.space_group_name_H-M   'P 1'
#
loop_
_entity.id
_entity.type
_entity.pdbx_description
1 polymer ?
#
loop_
_entity_poly.entity_id
_entity_poly.type
_entity_poly.pdbx_seq_one_letter_code
_entity_poly.pdbx_strand_id
1 'polypeptide(L)'
;MVGFLINEVPFNPDGWGPPETTSPSNVPFAPFSRSDKLGHGLLNPDDDNSFRLVDGKPIPKPKFGPKWRFQNNRNQLPQRRDEEVEAKKREAEKQRVRRDRQYNANRQGGQGNYNAARRESAVFKSSVDIQPEWNMLDQIPFSAFSKLSYNVGEPEDLVTCGAVEGYDKSYDRTTPKNERRLERFKNRNFFKVTTTDDPVIRRLANEDKATSIKRNFR
;
A
#
# COMPACT_ATOMS: atom_id res chain seq x y z
N MET A 1 6.40 -54.69 -11.67
CA MET A 1 5.63 -54.45 -10.44
C MET A 1 6.22 -53.20 -9.80
N VAL A 2 5.56 -52.04 -9.92
CA VAL A 2 6.03 -50.80 -9.27
C VAL A 2 5.61 -50.84 -7.80
N GLY A 3 6.59 -50.85 -6.90
CA GLY A 3 6.36 -50.88 -5.46
C GLY A 3 6.03 -49.49 -4.94
N PHE A 4 4.94 -49.36 -4.20
CA PHE A 4 4.63 -48.16 -3.44
C PHE A 4 5.26 -48.31 -2.05
N LEU A 5 6.24 -47.47 -1.73
CA LEU A 5 6.81 -47.41 -0.38
C LEU A 5 5.91 -46.51 0.47
N ILE A 6 5.42 -47.06 1.58
CA ILE A 6 4.67 -46.28 2.57
C ILE A 6 5.69 -45.45 3.35
N ASN A 7 5.55 -44.13 3.31
CA ASN A 7 6.38 -43.21 4.08
C ASN A 7 6.02 -43.30 5.57
N GLU A 8 7.02 -43.22 6.45
CA GLU A 8 6.80 -43.21 7.89
C GLU A 8 6.12 -41.90 8.33
N VAL A 9 5.01 -42.04 9.06
CA VAL A 9 4.30 -40.90 9.67
C VAL A 9 4.62 -40.89 11.17
N PRO A 10 5.23 -39.83 11.71
CA PRO A 10 5.52 -39.73 13.13
C PRO A 10 4.24 -39.74 13.96
N PHE A 11 4.18 -40.59 15.00
CA PHE A 11 3.05 -40.69 15.92
C PHE A 11 3.31 -39.86 17.17
N ASN A 12 2.33 -39.04 17.58
CA ASN A 12 2.39 -38.24 18.80
C ASN A 12 1.25 -38.67 19.74
N PRO A 13 1.54 -39.36 20.86
CA PRO A 13 0.51 -39.85 21.79
C PRO A 13 -0.14 -38.74 22.63
N ASP A 14 0.58 -37.64 22.88
CA ASP A 14 0.19 -36.63 23.87
C ASP A 14 -0.49 -35.40 23.25
N GLY A 15 -0.72 -35.40 21.93
CA GLY A 15 -1.49 -34.35 21.28
C GLY A 15 -1.30 -34.27 19.76
N TRP A 16 -1.94 -33.26 19.17
CA TRP A 16 -1.82 -32.92 17.76
C TRP A 16 -0.69 -31.90 17.58
N GLY A 17 0.49 -32.37 17.16
CA GLY A 17 1.65 -31.51 16.96
C GLY A 17 2.91 -32.28 16.61
N PRO A 18 3.99 -31.58 16.19
CA PRO A 18 5.26 -32.22 15.92
C PRO A 18 5.80 -32.91 17.19
N PRO A 19 6.40 -34.11 17.08
CA PRO A 19 7.05 -34.73 18.22
C PRO A 19 8.22 -33.84 18.69
N GLU A 20 8.50 -33.83 20.00
CA GLU A 20 9.50 -32.92 20.60
C GLU A 20 10.92 -33.07 20.03
N THR A 21 11.19 -34.14 19.28
CA THR A 21 12.49 -34.48 18.69
C THR A 21 12.72 -33.93 17.27
N THR A 22 11.81 -33.12 16.73
CA THR A 22 11.87 -32.69 15.32
C THR A 22 12.98 -31.65 15.03
N SER A 23 13.62 -31.08 16.06
CA SER A 23 14.74 -30.15 15.89
C SER A 23 16.08 -30.88 15.76
N PRO A 24 16.97 -30.50 14.82
CA PRO A 24 18.31 -31.06 14.72
C PRO A 24 19.08 -30.79 16.02
N SER A 25 19.36 -31.84 16.79
CA SER A 25 19.95 -31.76 18.13
C SER A 25 21.35 -31.15 18.18
N ASN A 26 22.08 -31.15 17.06
CA ASN A 26 23.49 -30.78 16.99
C ASN A 26 23.76 -29.42 16.31
N VAL A 27 22.74 -28.60 16.08
CA VAL A 27 22.91 -27.27 15.47
C VAL A 27 22.20 -26.21 16.31
N PRO A 28 22.91 -25.18 16.81
CA PRO A 28 22.25 -24.09 17.52
C PRO A 28 21.31 -23.36 16.57
N PHE A 29 20.06 -23.19 16.98
CA PHE A 29 19.06 -22.47 16.20
C PHE A 29 19.42 -20.98 16.14
N ALA A 30 19.60 -20.47 14.93
CA ALA A 30 19.75 -19.04 14.65
C ALA A 30 18.77 -18.65 13.53
N PRO A 31 17.79 -17.75 13.79
CA PRO A 31 16.87 -17.31 12.75
C PRO A 31 17.61 -16.43 11.74
N PHE A 32 17.35 -16.65 10.45
CA PHE A 32 17.93 -15.83 9.38
C PHE A 32 16.91 -15.59 8.27
N SER A 33 17.03 -14.46 7.57
CA SER A 33 16.24 -14.16 6.38
C SER A 33 17.03 -14.51 5.14
N ARG A 34 16.44 -15.30 4.24
CA ARG A 34 17.08 -15.70 2.98
C ARG A 34 17.27 -14.53 2.00
N SER A 35 16.63 -13.39 2.28
CA SER A 35 16.69 -12.17 1.47
C SER A 35 17.78 -11.19 1.92
N ASP A 36 18.44 -11.46 3.04
CA ASP A 36 19.51 -10.58 3.53
C ASP A 36 20.73 -10.70 2.60
N LYS A 37 21.21 -9.55 2.13
CA LYS A 37 22.39 -9.49 1.26
C LYS A 37 23.60 -9.94 2.07
N LEU A 38 24.10 -11.14 1.78
CA LEU A 38 25.34 -11.69 2.33
C LEU A 38 26.52 -10.88 1.79
N GLY A 39 26.84 -9.79 2.48
CA GLY A 39 27.82 -8.81 2.05
C GLY A 39 28.17 -7.85 3.17
N HIS A 40 28.43 -8.38 4.37
CA HIS A 40 29.16 -7.66 5.41
C HIS A 40 30.35 -8.52 5.81
N GLY A 41 31.54 -8.03 5.46
CA GLY A 41 32.81 -8.66 5.82
C GLY A 41 32.87 -8.85 7.34
N LEU A 42 33.38 -10.01 7.73
CA LEU A 42 33.67 -10.33 9.12
C LEU A 42 34.53 -9.21 9.72
N LEU A 43 34.12 -8.77 10.90
CA LEU A 43 34.80 -7.79 11.72
C LEU A 43 36.24 -8.25 11.97
N ASN A 44 37.22 -7.55 11.39
CA ASN A 44 38.56 -7.47 11.97
C ASN A 44 38.55 -6.29 12.94
N PRO A 45 38.60 -6.51 14.27
CA PRO A 45 38.51 -5.44 15.26
C PRO A 45 39.81 -4.65 15.52
N ASP A 46 40.87 -4.81 14.70
CA ASP A 46 42.23 -4.41 15.12
C ASP A 46 42.89 -3.21 14.41
N ASP A 47 42.25 -2.51 13.49
CA ASP A 47 42.88 -1.34 12.84
C ASP A 47 42.04 -0.08 13.04
N ASP A 48 42.33 0.71 14.09
CA ASP A 48 42.20 2.20 14.09
C ASP A 48 42.53 2.86 15.46
N ASN A 49 43.61 2.44 16.13
CA ASN A 49 44.05 3.07 17.40
C ASN A 49 45.26 4.02 17.27
N SER A 50 45.51 4.59 16.08
CA SER A 50 46.78 5.30 15.81
C SER A 50 46.75 6.84 15.92
N PHE A 51 45.61 7.51 16.11
CA PHE A 51 45.61 9.00 16.18
C PHE A 51 44.67 9.58 17.24
N ARG A 52 45.17 10.55 18.01
CA ARG A 52 44.42 11.30 19.04
C ARG A 52 44.48 12.80 18.73
N LEU A 53 43.38 13.53 18.87
CA LEU A 53 43.38 15.00 18.93
C LEU A 53 42.76 15.46 20.25
N VAL A 54 43.55 16.20 21.03
CA VAL A 54 43.25 16.67 22.39
C VAL A 54 42.72 18.11 22.35
N ASP A 55 41.56 18.30 22.97
CA ASP A 55 40.91 19.52 23.50
C ASP A 55 41.07 20.88 22.76
N GLY A 56 39.94 21.42 22.29
CA GLY A 56 39.81 22.78 21.77
C GLY A 56 38.44 23.35 22.12
N LYS A 57 38.25 23.72 23.40
CA LYS A 57 37.01 24.29 23.96
C LYS A 57 36.38 25.36 23.03
N PRO A 58 35.11 25.23 22.61
CA PRO A 58 34.45 26.26 21.79
C PRO A 58 34.01 27.49 22.61
N ILE A 59 34.24 28.68 22.05
CA ILE A 59 33.91 30.02 22.60
C ILE A 59 32.38 30.24 22.62
N PRO A 60 31.78 30.83 23.68
CA PRO A 60 30.33 31.06 23.73
C PRO A 60 29.90 32.22 22.81
N LYS A 61 28.84 32.01 22.04
CA LYS A 61 28.24 33.03 21.15
C LYS A 61 27.32 33.97 21.93
N PRO A 62 27.36 35.30 21.71
CA PRO A 62 26.41 36.23 22.32
C PRO A 62 25.05 36.19 21.60
N LYS A 63 23.98 36.33 22.38
CA LYS A 63 22.59 36.46 21.91
C LYS A 63 22.26 37.93 21.69
N PHE A 64 21.97 38.33 20.45
CA PHE A 64 21.24 39.56 20.16
C PHE A 64 20.08 39.26 19.21
N GLY A 65 18.87 39.60 19.65
CA GLY A 65 17.63 39.46 18.90
C GLY A 65 17.44 40.59 17.87
N PRO A 66 16.49 40.45 16.93
CA PRO A 66 16.34 41.37 15.82
C PRO A 66 15.37 42.50 16.15
N LYS A 67 15.88 43.74 16.19
CA LYS A 67 15.11 44.94 15.93
C LYS A 67 15.92 45.78 14.96
N TRP A 68 15.40 45.98 13.75
CA TRP A 68 15.47 47.25 13.00
C TRP A 68 14.53 47.11 11.80
N ARG A 69 13.46 47.91 11.78
CA ARG A 69 12.74 48.27 10.56
C ARG A 69 13.36 49.58 10.09
N PHE A 70 13.75 49.67 8.82
CA PHE A 70 13.66 50.92 8.07
C PHE A 70 13.42 50.63 6.60
N GLN A 71 12.49 51.40 6.07
CA GLN A 71 12.08 51.51 4.70
C GLN A 71 12.77 52.78 4.18
N ASN A 72 13.68 52.67 3.21
CA ASN A 72 13.80 53.75 2.24
C ASN A 72 14.49 53.31 0.95
N ASN A 73 14.02 53.95 -0.10
CA ASN A 73 14.35 53.83 -1.50
C ASN A 73 15.71 54.48 -1.82
N ARG A 74 16.22 54.17 -3.02
CA ARG A 74 17.22 54.90 -3.84
C ARG A 74 18.71 54.57 -3.76
N ASN A 75 19.19 54.22 -4.96
CA ASN A 75 20.38 54.69 -5.69
C ASN A 75 21.49 53.67 -5.94
N GLN A 76 21.54 53.28 -7.22
CA GLN A 76 22.67 52.69 -7.91
C GLN A 76 23.83 53.70 -8.00
N LEU A 77 25.05 53.22 -7.79
CA LEU A 77 26.28 53.72 -8.42
C LEU A 77 27.19 52.50 -8.68
N PRO A 78 27.74 52.32 -9.89
CA PRO A 78 28.53 51.13 -10.22
C PRO A 78 30.01 51.39 -9.94
N GLN A 79 30.61 50.65 -9.00
CA GLN A 79 32.06 50.67 -8.81
C GLN A 79 32.62 49.26 -8.56
N ARG A 80 33.38 48.80 -9.56
CA ARG A 80 34.43 47.77 -9.54
C ARG A 80 34.00 46.30 -9.58
N ARG A 81 34.49 45.64 -10.64
CA ARG A 81 34.46 44.20 -10.97
C ARG A 81 34.77 43.21 -9.84
N ASP A 82 35.20 43.69 -8.68
CA ASP A 82 35.54 42.86 -7.51
C ASP A 82 34.29 42.52 -6.67
N GLU A 83 33.27 43.39 -6.70
CA GLU A 83 31.99 43.20 -5.98
C GLU A 83 31.15 42.06 -6.59
N GLU A 84 31.24 41.88 -7.91
CA GLU A 84 30.53 40.83 -8.64
C GLU A 84 31.10 39.44 -8.35
N VAL A 85 32.43 39.34 -8.19
CA VAL A 85 33.11 38.10 -7.80
C VAL A 85 32.75 37.73 -6.36
N GLU A 86 32.68 38.72 -5.47
CA GLU A 86 32.30 38.50 -4.06
C GLU A 86 30.81 38.16 -3.91
N ALA A 87 29.93 38.81 -4.66
CA ALA A 87 28.50 38.49 -4.74
C ALA A 87 28.28 37.06 -5.27
N LYS A 88 29.01 36.66 -6.32
CA LYS A 88 28.94 35.31 -6.91
C LYS A 88 29.47 34.24 -5.96
N LYS A 89 30.51 34.55 -5.17
CA LYS A 89 31.04 33.67 -4.13
C LYS A 89 30.04 33.50 -2.97
N ARG A 90 29.40 34.59 -2.54
CA ARG A 90 28.37 34.57 -1.48
C ARG A 90 27.09 33.86 -1.91
N GLU A 91 26.74 33.94 -3.19
CA GLU A 91 25.60 33.24 -3.75
C GLU A 91 25.88 31.73 -3.92
N ALA A 92 27.09 31.37 -4.35
CA ALA A 92 27.55 29.98 -4.40
C ALA A 92 27.61 29.33 -2.99
N GLU A 93 28.04 30.09 -1.98
CA GLU A 93 28.06 29.65 -0.59
C GLU A 93 26.63 29.46 -0.04
N LYS A 94 25.71 30.38 -0.31
CA LYS A 94 24.28 30.21 0.02
C LYS A 94 23.65 29.00 -0.65
N GLN A 95 24.01 28.69 -1.90
CA GLN A 95 23.55 27.49 -2.59
C GLN A 95 24.13 26.21 -1.97
N ARG A 96 25.42 26.22 -1.57
CA ARG A 96 26.02 25.10 -0.82
C ARG A 96 25.30 24.87 0.50
N VAL A 97 25.06 25.91 1.30
CA VAL A 97 24.35 25.79 2.59
C VAL A 97 22.91 25.29 2.43
N ARG A 98 22.20 25.72 1.37
CA ARG A 98 20.87 25.17 1.06
C ARG A 98 20.93 23.68 0.70
N ARG A 99 21.90 23.29 -0.14
CA ARG A 99 22.10 21.89 -0.52
C ARG A 99 22.47 21.02 0.67
N ASP A 100 23.33 21.52 1.55
CA ASP A 100 23.75 20.82 2.77
C ASP A 100 22.61 20.70 3.78
N ARG A 101 21.79 21.75 3.92
CA ARG A 101 20.56 21.70 4.75
C ARG A 101 19.54 20.72 4.18
N GLN A 102 19.39 20.64 2.86
CA GLN A 102 18.53 19.65 2.19
C GLN A 102 19.06 18.22 2.39
N TYR A 103 20.39 18.04 2.28
CA TYR A 103 21.05 16.75 2.47
C TYR A 103 20.95 16.28 3.93
N ASN A 104 21.17 17.17 4.90
CA ASN A 104 20.98 16.87 6.32
C ASN A 104 19.51 16.68 6.73
N ALA A 105 18.57 17.39 6.11
CA ALA A 105 17.13 17.17 6.33
C ALA A 105 16.70 15.78 5.83
N ASN A 106 17.19 15.36 4.65
CA ASN A 106 16.96 14.00 4.15
C ASN A 106 17.68 12.93 4.98
N ARG A 107 18.82 13.25 5.60
CA ARG A 107 19.56 12.31 6.45
C ARG A 107 18.96 12.17 7.85
N GLN A 108 18.46 13.26 8.45
CA GLN A 108 17.72 13.21 9.72
C GLN A 108 16.30 12.60 9.55
N GLY A 109 15.71 12.67 8.36
CA GLY A 109 14.49 11.93 8.02
C GLY A 109 14.67 10.40 7.94
N GLY A 110 15.91 9.89 7.90
CA GLY A 110 16.22 8.46 7.83
C GLY A 110 16.40 7.76 9.18
N GLN A 111 16.51 8.49 10.30
CA GLN A 111 16.73 7.94 11.64
C GLN A 111 15.57 8.23 12.62
N GLY A 112 14.66 9.14 12.28
CA GLY A 112 13.46 9.45 13.09
C GLY A 112 12.18 8.70 12.68
N ASN A 113 12.25 7.82 11.66
CA ASN A 113 11.06 7.32 10.98
C ASN A 113 10.82 5.80 11.13
N TYR A 114 11.40 5.18 12.17
CA TYR A 114 11.03 3.82 12.58
C TYR A 114 9.53 3.71 12.95
N ASN A 115 8.85 4.83 13.20
CA ASN A 115 7.40 4.90 13.41
C ASN A 115 6.56 5.18 12.15
N ALA A 116 7.16 5.49 10.99
CA ALA A 116 6.38 5.59 9.73
C ALA A 116 6.31 4.29 8.94
N ALA A 117 7.25 3.35 9.19
CA ALA A 117 7.09 1.96 8.79
C ALA A 117 6.01 1.25 9.63
N ARG A 118 5.64 1.83 10.77
CA ARG A 118 4.43 1.52 11.55
C ARG A 118 3.21 2.34 11.10
N ARG A 119 3.14 2.71 9.81
CA ARG A 119 1.82 2.72 9.16
C ARG A 119 1.42 1.26 9.09
N GLU A 120 0.77 0.81 10.15
CA GLU A 120 0.12 -0.49 10.24
C GLU A 120 -0.44 -0.80 8.85
N SER A 121 0.10 -1.85 8.22
CA SER A 121 -0.48 -2.48 7.05
C SER A 121 -1.97 -2.49 7.28
N ALA A 122 -2.71 -1.69 6.49
CA ALA A 122 -4.09 -1.34 6.77
C ALA A 122 -4.81 -2.60 7.23
N VAL A 123 -5.15 -2.65 8.53
CA VAL A 123 -5.80 -3.84 9.10
C VAL A 123 -7.07 -4.00 8.30
N PHE A 124 -7.11 -5.02 7.45
CA PHE A 124 -8.26 -5.29 6.59
C PHE A 124 -9.41 -5.65 7.53
N LYS A 125 -10.23 -4.65 7.85
CA LYS A 125 -11.46 -4.85 8.58
C LYS A 125 -12.43 -5.54 7.63
N SER A 126 -13.08 -6.59 8.10
CA SER A 126 -14.17 -7.23 7.37
C SER A 126 -15.26 -6.19 7.09
N SER A 127 -15.90 -6.27 5.93
CA SER A 127 -17.03 -5.40 5.59
C SER A 127 -18.27 -5.69 6.45
N VAL A 128 -18.31 -6.86 7.07
CA VAL A 128 -19.37 -7.34 7.94
C VAL A 128 -18.78 -7.72 9.29
N ASP A 129 -19.54 -7.48 10.36
CA ASP A 129 -19.17 -7.84 11.71
C ASP A 129 -19.28 -9.36 11.91
N ILE A 130 -18.14 -10.00 12.15
CA ILE A 130 -18.06 -11.46 12.36
C ILE A 130 -18.59 -11.77 13.76
N GLN A 131 -19.71 -12.50 13.82
CA GLN A 131 -20.32 -12.93 15.08
C GLN A 131 -19.77 -14.29 15.53
N PRO A 132 -19.61 -14.54 16.84
CA PRO A 132 -19.04 -15.77 17.36
C PRO A 132 -19.95 -17.00 17.14
N GLU A 133 -21.24 -16.82 16.88
CA GLU A 133 -22.19 -17.90 16.59
C GLU A 133 -22.09 -18.42 15.15
N TRP A 134 -21.31 -17.76 14.29
CA TRP A 134 -21.16 -18.16 12.89
C TRP A 134 -20.22 -19.37 12.76
N ASN A 135 -20.75 -20.45 12.20
CA ASN A 135 -19.96 -21.65 11.93
C ASN A 135 -19.19 -21.49 10.60
N MET A 136 -17.87 -21.57 10.65
CA MET A 136 -17.04 -21.62 9.44
C MET A 136 -17.29 -22.94 8.71
N LEU A 137 -17.91 -22.88 7.53
CA LEU A 137 -18.19 -24.06 6.72
C LEU A 137 -17.00 -24.46 5.85
N ASP A 138 -16.49 -23.52 5.05
CA ASP A 138 -15.40 -23.76 4.12
C ASP A 138 -14.52 -22.52 3.95
N GLN A 139 -13.24 -22.73 3.69
CA GLN A 139 -12.26 -21.68 3.42
C GLN A 139 -11.64 -21.93 2.05
N ILE A 140 -12.10 -21.19 1.04
CA ILE A 140 -11.66 -21.36 -0.33
C ILE A 140 -10.49 -20.39 -0.61
N PRO A 141 -9.24 -20.87 -0.78
CA PRO A 141 -8.13 -20.01 -1.13
C PRO A 141 -8.26 -19.50 -2.57
N PHE A 142 -7.75 -18.31 -2.87
CA PHE A 142 -7.87 -17.72 -4.20
C PHE A 142 -7.28 -18.58 -5.34
N SER A 143 -6.29 -19.40 -5.03
CA SER A 143 -5.68 -20.35 -5.97
C SER A 143 -6.64 -21.44 -6.44
N ALA A 144 -7.69 -21.75 -5.67
CA ALA A 144 -8.72 -22.71 -6.06
C ALA A 144 -9.50 -22.22 -7.28
N PHE A 145 -9.82 -20.92 -7.35
CA PHE A 145 -10.59 -20.35 -8.46
C PHE A 145 -9.82 -20.36 -9.78
N SER A 146 -8.49 -20.31 -9.75
CA SER A 146 -7.68 -20.28 -10.99
C SER A 146 -7.79 -21.55 -11.83
N LYS A 147 -8.20 -22.68 -11.24
CA LYS A 147 -8.32 -23.98 -11.92
C LYS A 147 -9.76 -24.37 -12.23
N LEU A 148 -10.75 -23.58 -11.79
CA LEU A 148 -12.15 -23.87 -12.05
C LEU A 148 -12.47 -23.56 -13.50
N SER A 149 -13.05 -24.54 -14.19
CA SER A 149 -13.59 -24.38 -15.52
C SER A 149 -14.96 -25.05 -15.57
N TYR A 150 -15.94 -24.34 -16.13
CA TYR A 150 -17.28 -24.84 -16.32
C TYR A 150 -17.81 -24.33 -17.65
N ASN A 151 -18.23 -25.25 -18.52
CA ASN A 151 -18.84 -24.91 -19.80
C ASN A 151 -20.34 -24.70 -19.59
N VAL A 152 -20.80 -23.48 -19.87
CA VAL A 152 -22.21 -23.09 -19.77
C VAL A 152 -22.87 -23.25 -21.15
N GLY A 153 -24.12 -23.72 -21.20
CA GLY A 153 -24.92 -23.76 -22.42
C GLY A 153 -25.54 -22.40 -22.79
N GLU A 154 -26.27 -22.35 -23.90
CA GLU A 154 -27.00 -21.15 -24.31
C GLU A 154 -28.13 -20.83 -23.31
N PRO A 155 -28.25 -19.56 -22.87
CA PRO A 155 -29.32 -19.17 -21.96
C PRO A 155 -30.68 -19.18 -22.66
N GLU A 156 -31.74 -19.42 -21.89
CA GLU A 156 -33.13 -19.31 -22.35
C GLU A 156 -33.81 -18.10 -21.70
N ASP A 157 -34.49 -17.31 -22.53
CA ASP A 157 -35.24 -16.14 -22.07
C ASP A 157 -36.62 -16.56 -21.54
N LEU A 158 -36.79 -16.50 -20.23
CA LEU A 158 -38.07 -16.84 -19.58
C LEU A 158 -39.06 -15.67 -19.56
N VAL A 159 -38.56 -14.45 -19.25
CA VAL A 159 -39.39 -13.25 -19.11
C VAL A 159 -38.58 -12.00 -19.47
N THR A 160 -39.16 -11.12 -20.28
CA THR A 160 -38.62 -9.78 -20.56
C THR A 160 -39.49 -8.73 -19.87
N CYS A 161 -38.87 -7.87 -19.05
CA CYS A 161 -39.56 -6.85 -18.27
C CYS A 161 -38.96 -5.46 -18.52
N GLY A 162 -39.80 -4.42 -18.45
CA GLY A 162 -39.39 -3.03 -18.50
C GLY A 162 -39.35 -2.42 -19.90
N ALA A 163 -38.77 -1.22 -19.99
CA ALA A 163 -38.59 -0.49 -21.23
C ALA A 163 -37.23 0.21 -21.22
N VAL A 164 -36.60 0.30 -22.39
CA VAL A 164 -35.27 0.90 -22.56
C VAL A 164 -35.39 2.09 -23.51
N GLU A 165 -34.79 3.21 -23.15
CA GLU A 165 -34.71 4.40 -24.01
C GLU A 165 -33.62 4.23 -25.08
N GLY A 166 -33.84 4.83 -26.24
CA GLY A 166 -32.84 4.83 -27.32
C GLY A 166 -31.56 5.56 -26.92
N TYR A 167 -30.41 4.99 -27.27
CA TYR A 167 -29.12 5.64 -27.07
C TYR A 167 -28.92 6.80 -28.07
N ASP A 168 -28.54 7.96 -27.56
CA ASP A 168 -28.16 9.11 -28.38
C ASP A 168 -26.71 8.97 -28.88
N LYS A 169 -26.55 8.68 -30.17
CA LYS A 169 -25.24 8.51 -30.81
C LYS A 169 -24.41 9.80 -30.85
N SER A 170 -24.98 10.96 -30.53
CA SER A 170 -24.22 12.21 -30.46
C SER A 170 -23.14 12.17 -29.37
N TYR A 171 -23.30 11.33 -28.34
CA TYR A 171 -22.32 11.15 -27.27
C TYR A 171 -21.01 10.47 -27.73
N ASP A 172 -21.04 9.68 -28.81
CA ASP A 172 -19.85 9.00 -29.36
C ASP A 172 -18.78 9.98 -29.87
N ARG A 173 -19.19 11.22 -30.19
CA ARG A 173 -18.30 12.26 -30.74
C ARG A 173 -17.82 13.26 -29.68
N THR A 174 -18.10 13.01 -28.40
CA THR A 174 -17.57 13.84 -27.31
C THR A 174 -16.05 13.68 -27.24
N THR A 175 -15.35 14.81 -27.17
CA THR A 175 -13.88 14.84 -27.09
C THR A 175 -13.49 15.77 -25.96
N PRO A 176 -12.25 15.71 -25.43
CA PRO A 176 -11.79 16.67 -24.43
C PRO A 176 -11.86 18.15 -24.89
N LYS A 177 -11.93 18.40 -26.21
CA LYS A 177 -12.11 19.74 -26.78
C LYS A 177 -13.59 20.14 -26.95
N ASN A 178 -14.49 19.16 -27.05
CA ASN A 178 -15.93 19.34 -27.12
C ASN A 178 -16.58 18.52 -26.00
N GLU A 179 -16.34 18.99 -24.76
CA GLU A 179 -16.86 18.35 -23.56
C GLU A 179 -18.34 18.67 -23.38
N ARG A 180 -19.08 17.70 -22.85
CA ARG A 180 -20.46 17.89 -22.40
C ARG A 180 -20.51 17.74 -20.89
N ARG A 181 -21.16 18.69 -20.21
CA ARG A 181 -21.34 18.64 -18.75
C ARG A 181 -22.35 17.56 -18.38
N LEU A 182 -22.04 16.77 -17.35
CA LEU A 182 -22.94 15.75 -16.85
C LEU A 182 -24.15 16.39 -16.18
N GLU A 183 -25.35 16.10 -16.70
CA GLU A 183 -26.59 16.59 -16.13
C GLU A 183 -27.08 15.68 -15.00
N ARG A 184 -27.61 16.30 -13.94
CA ARG A 184 -28.26 15.56 -12.86
C ARG A 184 -29.71 15.29 -13.23
N PHE A 185 -30.06 14.02 -13.41
CA PHE A 185 -31.45 13.61 -13.56
C PHE A 185 -32.23 13.83 -12.26
N LYS A 186 -33.31 14.60 -12.34
CA LYS A 186 -34.18 14.88 -11.18
C LYS A 186 -35.32 13.85 -11.02
N ASN A 187 -35.77 13.26 -12.12
CA ASN A 187 -37.00 12.46 -12.18
C ASN A 187 -36.76 11.02 -12.70
N ARG A 188 -35.60 10.43 -12.41
CA ARG A 188 -35.36 9.00 -12.70
C ARG A 188 -35.25 8.22 -11.39
N ASN A 189 -36.10 7.21 -11.25
CA ASN A 189 -36.07 6.30 -10.12
C ASN A 189 -35.17 5.11 -10.47
N PHE A 190 -34.14 4.89 -9.66
CA PHE A 190 -33.28 3.72 -9.77
C PHE A 190 -33.65 2.73 -8.68
N PHE A 191 -34.13 1.56 -9.08
CA PHE A 191 -34.52 0.49 -8.17
C PHE A 191 -33.33 -0.45 -7.94
N LYS A 192 -32.92 -0.62 -6.68
CA LYS A 192 -31.86 -1.58 -6.27
C LYS A 192 -32.52 -2.73 -5.50
N VAL A 193 -33.29 -3.53 -6.23
CA VAL A 193 -34.09 -4.62 -5.66
C VAL A 193 -33.20 -5.84 -5.45
N THR A 194 -33.31 -6.48 -4.28
CA THR A 194 -32.61 -7.75 -4.03
C THR A 194 -33.36 -8.90 -4.68
N THR A 195 -32.69 -10.04 -4.91
CA THR A 195 -33.31 -11.24 -5.48
C THR A 195 -34.57 -11.67 -4.72
N THR A 196 -34.61 -11.51 -3.40
CA THR A 196 -35.75 -11.89 -2.55
C THR A 196 -36.93 -10.92 -2.68
N ASP A 197 -36.64 -9.63 -2.87
CA ASP A 197 -37.66 -8.58 -2.97
C ASP A 197 -38.24 -8.44 -4.38
N ASP A 198 -37.67 -9.15 -5.37
CA ASP A 198 -38.17 -9.14 -6.75
C ASP A 198 -39.42 -10.03 -6.90
N PRO A 199 -40.59 -9.44 -7.26
CA PRO A 199 -41.83 -10.20 -7.38
C PRO A 199 -41.85 -11.15 -8.59
N VAL A 200 -41.11 -10.86 -9.66
CA VAL A 200 -41.02 -11.73 -10.84
C VAL A 200 -40.20 -12.97 -10.49
N ILE A 201 -39.05 -12.79 -9.85
CA ILE A 201 -38.22 -13.90 -9.38
C ILE A 201 -38.99 -14.78 -8.39
N ARG A 202 -39.72 -14.16 -7.44
CA ARG A 202 -40.57 -14.91 -6.50
C ARG A 202 -41.64 -15.75 -7.18
N ARG A 203 -42.28 -15.24 -8.24
CA ARG A 203 -43.29 -16.00 -9.00
C ARG A 203 -42.64 -17.18 -9.74
N LEU A 204 -41.51 -16.94 -10.42
CA LEU A 204 -40.78 -17.98 -11.12
C LEU A 204 -40.25 -19.07 -10.18
N ALA A 205 -39.86 -18.69 -8.95
CA ALA A 205 -39.46 -19.63 -7.91
C ALA A 205 -40.59 -20.59 -7.50
N ASN A 206 -41.83 -20.08 -7.39
CA ASN A 206 -43.00 -20.87 -7.01
C ASN A 206 -43.48 -21.80 -8.14
N GLU A 207 -43.15 -21.48 -9.39
CA GLU A 207 -43.51 -22.27 -10.57
C GLU A 207 -42.50 -23.38 -10.87
N ASP A 208 -41.49 -23.59 -10.00
CA ASP A 208 -40.39 -24.57 -10.14
C ASP A 208 -39.63 -24.51 -11.49
N LYS A 209 -39.73 -23.39 -12.19
CA LYS A 209 -39.03 -23.16 -13.48
C LYS A 209 -37.53 -22.96 -13.32
N ALA A 210 -37.04 -22.81 -12.09
CA ALA A 210 -35.62 -22.65 -11.77
C ALA A 210 -35.27 -23.35 -10.46
N THR A 211 -34.32 -24.29 -10.51
CA THR A 211 -33.79 -25.00 -9.33
C THR A 211 -32.78 -24.16 -8.54
N SER A 212 -32.26 -23.08 -9.12
CA SER A 212 -31.19 -22.27 -8.52
C SER A 212 -31.44 -20.78 -8.74
N ILE A 213 -31.62 -20.04 -7.65
CA ILE A 213 -31.79 -18.58 -7.69
C ILE A 213 -30.61 -17.92 -7.00
N LYS A 214 -29.82 -17.13 -7.74
CA LYS A 214 -28.65 -16.43 -7.19
C LYS A 214 -29.11 -15.23 -6.35
N ARG A 215 -28.87 -15.31 -5.03
CA ARG A 215 -29.02 -14.17 -4.11
C ARG A 215 -27.82 -13.25 -4.25
N ASN A 216 -28.04 -12.03 -4.73
CA ASN A 216 -27.02 -10.98 -4.65
C ASN A 216 -27.12 -10.32 -3.27
N PHE A 217 -26.16 -10.60 -2.41
CA PHE A 217 -25.98 -9.87 -1.15
C PHE A 217 -25.27 -8.55 -1.43
N ARG A 218 -25.66 -7.50 -0.71
CA ARG A 218 -25.04 -6.17 -0.79
C ARG A 218 -23.87 -6.04 0.16
#